data_AF-A0A377ZAE2-F1
#
_entry.id   AF-A0A377ZAE2-F1
#
_cell.length_a   1.000
_cell.length_b   1.000
_cell.length_c   1.000
_cell.angle_alpha   90.00
_cell.angle_beta   90.00
_cell.angle_gamma   90.00
#
_symmetry.space_group_name_H-M   'P 1'
#
loop_
_entity.id
_entity.type
_entity.pdbx_description
1 polymer ?
#
loop_
_entity_poly.entity_id
_entity_poly.type
_entity_poly.pdbx_seq_one_letter_code
_entity_poly.pdbx_strand_id
1 'polypeptide(L)' 'MKDNASNTPGAVGRRNSGLRQHGRSPYSQAEIFSLFAENNMELTDTTMLTPALRFDHHSIVGNKLEPVPQPVAGPVG' A
#
# COMPACT_ATOMS: atom_id res chain seq x y z
N MET A 1 11.39 6.60 23.67
CA MET A 1 10.86 7.90 23.20
C MET A 1 10.09 7.59 21.93
N LYS A 2 8.80 7.93 21.88
CA LYS A 2 7.87 7.56 20.80
C LYS A 2 7.71 8.79 19.91
N ASP A 3 8.37 8.79 18.77
CA ASP A 3 8.23 9.82 17.75
C ASP A 3 6.89 9.64 17.04
N ASN A 4 5.88 10.31 17.58
CA ASN A 4 4.61 10.52 16.91
C ASN A 4 4.81 11.55 15.78
N ALA A 5 5.32 11.13 14.63
CA ALA A 5 5.01 11.81 13.37
C ALA A 5 3.55 11.49 12.99
N SER A 6 2.64 11.94 13.84
CA SER A 6 1.20 11.73 13.77
C SER A 6 0.56 12.96 13.15
N ASN A 7 0.15 12.80 11.90
CA ASN A 7 -0.93 13.53 11.22
C ASN A 7 -1.25 14.93 11.80
N THR A 8 -0.33 15.89 11.66
CA THR A 8 -0.65 17.30 11.89
C THR A 8 -1.06 17.88 10.54
N PRO A 9 -2.37 18.01 10.22
CA PRO A 9 -2.76 18.93 9.16
C PRO A 9 -2.32 20.32 9.62
N GLY A 10 -1.31 20.89 8.95
CA GLY A 10 -0.89 22.26 9.19
C GLY A 10 -2.11 23.16 9.20
N ALA A 11 -2.34 23.83 10.33
CA ALA A 11 -3.43 24.78 10.47
C ALA A 11 -3.11 26.04 9.65
N VAL A 12 -3.22 25.94 8.33
CA VAL A 12 -3.40 27.09 7.45
C VAL A 12 -4.76 26.93 6.78
N GLY A 13 -5.74 27.60 7.37
CA GLY A 13 -6.99 27.93 6.70
C GLY A 13 -8.10 26.89 6.79
N ARG A 14 -9.15 27.29 7.52
CA ARG A 14 -10.53 26.76 7.53
C ARG A 14 -10.77 25.55 8.45
N ARG A 15 -11.32 25.87 9.63
CA ARG A 15 -12.00 24.92 10.52
C ARG A 15 -13.14 24.25 9.75
N ASN A 16 -12.97 22.98 9.39
CA ASN A 16 -14.04 22.18 8.81
C ASN A 16 -14.96 21.73 9.97
N SER A 17 -16.19 22.25 10.03
CA SER A 17 -17.11 22.06 11.18
C SER A 17 -17.58 20.61 11.41
N GLY A 18 -17.24 19.69 10.49
CA GLY A 18 -17.56 18.26 10.59
C GLY A 18 -16.58 17.42 11.42
N LEU A 19 -15.42 17.97 11.81
CA LEU A 19 -14.45 17.26 12.64
C LEU A 19 -14.80 17.44 14.13
N ARG A 20 -15.90 16.81 14.59
CA ARG A 20 -16.21 16.75 16.02
C ARG A 20 -15.07 16.06 16.77
N GLN A 21 -14.44 16.79 17.69
CA GLN A 21 -13.25 16.37 18.43
C GLN A 21 -13.54 15.40 19.60
N HIS A 22 -14.78 14.93 19.76
CA HIS A 22 -15.13 14.00 20.82
C HIS A 22 -14.98 12.56 20.33
N GLY A 23 -14.03 11.83 20.92
CA GLY A 23 -13.87 10.38 20.72
C GLY A 23 -12.72 9.95 19.81
N ARG A 24 -11.91 10.87 19.26
CA ARG A 24 -10.67 10.50 18.57
C ARG A 24 -9.52 10.40 19.55
N SER A 25 -8.98 9.20 19.71
CA SER A 25 -7.70 9.02 20.38
C SER A 25 -6.63 9.76 19.56
N PRO A 26 -5.79 10.62 20.17
CA PRO A 26 -4.63 11.19 19.50
C PRO A 26 -3.56 10.13 19.19
N TYR A 27 -3.75 8.91 19.70
CA TYR A 27 -2.92 7.75 19.42
C TYR A 27 -3.67 6.84 18.44
N SER A 28 -3.34 6.97 17.16
CA SER A 28 -3.69 6.03 16.11
C SER A 28 -2.38 5.54 15.48
N GLN A 29 -2.15 4.23 15.54
CA GLN A 29 -0.97 3.56 14.99
C GLN A 29 -1.42 2.25 14.36
N ALA A 30 -0.87 1.94 13.18
CA ALA A 30 -0.93 0.64 12.55
C ALA A 30 0.40 0.35 11.87
N GLU A 31 0.72 -0.92 11.72
CA GLU A 31 1.95 -1.40 11.09
C GLU A 31 1.57 -2.33 9.95
N ILE A 32 2.36 -2.31 8.88
CA ILE A 32 2.19 -3.20 7.73
C ILE A 32 3.53 -3.88 7.46
N PHE A 33 3.53 -5.20 7.47
CA PHE A 33 4.61 -6.02 6.93
C PHE A 33 4.21 -6.49 5.54
N SER A 34 5.10 -6.37 4.56
CA SER A 34 4.83 -6.77 3.18
C SER A 34 5.91 -7.70 2.65
N LEU A 35 5.47 -8.71 1.89
CA LEU A 35 6.33 -9.59 1.11
C LEU A 35 5.88 -9.55 -0.35
N PHE A 36 6.83 -9.48 -1.27
CA PHE A 36 6.59 -9.52 -2.71
C PHE A 36 7.44 -10.61 -3.35
N ALA A 37 6.84 -11.32 -4.29
CA ALA A 37 7.52 -12.25 -5.17
C ALA A 37 7.13 -11.91 -6.61
N GLU A 38 8.14 -11.72 -7.46
CA GLU A 38 7.98 -11.46 -8.89
C GLU A 38 8.92 -12.38 -9.65
N ASN A 39 8.50 -12.82 -10.84
CA ASN A 39 9.37 -13.54 -11.75
C ASN A 39 9.20 -12.99 -13.16
N ASN A 40 10.26 -12.45 -13.75
CA ASN A 40 10.22 -11.95 -15.13
C ASN A 40 10.71 -13.05 -16.08
N MET A 41 9.76 -13.77 -16.68
CA MET A 41 10.03 -14.92 -17.53
C MET A 41 9.92 -14.53 -19.00
N GLU A 42 10.97 -14.84 -19.75
CA GLU A 42 10.94 -14.82 -21.22
C GLU A 42 10.30 -16.14 -21.69
N LEU A 43 9.08 -16.04 -22.24
CA LEU A 43 8.39 -17.22 -22.78
C LEU A 43 8.83 -17.49 -24.23
N THR A 44 9.02 -16.42 -24.99
CA THR A 44 9.57 -16.39 -26.34
C THR A 44 10.33 -15.08 -26.52
N ASP A 45 11.12 -14.97 -27.59
CA ASP A 45 11.88 -13.77 -27.99
C ASP A 45 11.01 -12.49 -28.14
N THR A 46 9.69 -12.62 -28.18
CA THR A 46 8.73 -11.52 -28.33
C THR A 46 7.71 -11.43 -27.21
N THR A 47 7.76 -12.34 -26.23
CA THR A 47 6.73 -12.48 -25.19
C THR A 47 7.37 -12.59 -23.82
N MET A 48 7.16 -11.54 -23.02
CA MET A 48 7.51 -11.52 -21.60
C MET A 48 6.27 -11.78 -20.75
N LEU A 49 6.43 -12.62 -19.74
CA LEU A 49 5.42 -12.89 -18.72
C LEU A 49 6.03 -12.56 -17.34
N THR A 50 5.40 -11.65 -16.61
CA THR A 50 5.87 -11.16 -15.31
C THR A 50 4.84 -11.43 -14.19
N PRO A 51 4.62 -12.68 -13.76
CA PRO A 51 3.74 -12.95 -12.63
C PRO A 51 4.30 -12.31 -11.36
N ALA A 52 3.41 -11.73 -10.56
CA ALA A 52 3.75 -11.28 -9.22
C ALA A 52 2.64 -11.58 -8.21
N LEU A 53 3.07 -11.76 -6.96
CA LEU A 53 2.24 -11.95 -5.80
C LEU A 53 2.70 -10.99 -4.71
N ARG A 54 1.74 -10.28 -4.12
CA ARG A 54 1.97 -9.40 -2.99
C ARG A 54 1.17 -9.87 -1.78
N PHE A 55 1.85 -10.01 -0.65
CA PHE A 55 1.23 -10.25 0.64
C PHE A 55 1.46 -9.04 1.54
N ASP A 56 0.40 -8.55 2.17
CA ASP A 56 0.45 -7.49 3.19
C ASP A 56 -0.21 -8.01 4.47
N HIS A 57 0.47 -7.92 5.62
CA HIS A 57 -0.11 -8.11 6.95
C HIS A 57 -0.20 -6.75 7.65
N HIS A 58 -1.41 -6.27 7.87
CA HIS A 58 -1.70 -5.04 8.60
C HIS A 58 -2.12 -5.35 10.04
N SER A 59 -1.50 -4.71 11.03
CA SER A 59 -1.69 -5.04 12.45
C SER A 59 -3.13 -4.90 12.98
N ILE A 60 -3.94 -4.04 12.35
CA ILE A 60 -5.38 -3.88 12.65
C ILE A 60 -6.30 -4.70 11.72
N VAL A 61 -6.17 -4.58 10.39
CA VAL A 61 -7.12 -5.19 9.44
C VAL A 61 -6.73 -6.59 8.94
N GLY A 62 -5.56 -7.09 9.34
CA GLY A 62 -5.11 -8.45 9.05
C GLY A 62 -4.44 -8.61 7.68
N ASN A 63 -4.59 -9.81 7.10
CA ASN A 63 -3.88 -10.22 5.90
C ASN A 63 -4.60 -9.84 4.61
N LYS A 64 -3.81 -9.49 3.60
CA LYS A 64 -4.24 -9.25 2.23
C LYS A 64 -3.28 -9.96 1.28
N LEU A 65 -3.85 -10.72 0.35
CA LEU A 65 -3.10 -11.39 -0.72
C LEU A 65 -3.59 -10.87 -2.06
N GLU A 66 -2.68 -10.32 -2.87
CA GLU A 66 -2.99 -9.77 -4.18
C GLU A 66 -2.15 -10.43 -5.27
N PRO A 67 -2.80 -11.08 -6.25
CA PRO A 67 -2.20 -11.35 -7.54
C PRO A 67 -1.97 -10.02 -8.27
N VAL A 68 -0.80 -9.86 -8.88
CA VAL A 68 -0.52 -8.73 -9.77
C VAL A 68 -0.74 -9.20 -11.22
N PRO A 69 -1.70 -8.61 -11.97
CA PRO A 69 -1.94 -8.98 -13.36
C PRO A 69 -0.75 -8.65 -14.26
N GLN A 70 -0.49 -9.53 -15.22
CA GLN A 70 0.56 -9.42 -16.24
C GLN A 70 0.28 -8.22 -17.19
N PRO A 71 1.27 -7.41 -17.61
CA PRO A 71 1.11 -6.60 -18.81
C PRO A 71 0.94 -7.51 -20.04
N VAL A 72 0.09 -7.11 -21.00
CA VAL A 72 -0.10 -7.84 -22.26
C VAL A 72 1.22 -7.81 -23.03
N ALA A 73 1.76 -8.99 -23.34
CA ALA A 73 2.96 -9.14 -24.15
C ALA A 73 2.81 -8.41 -25.49
N GLY A 74 3.66 -7.43 -25.71
CA GLY A 74 3.88 -6.79 -27.01
C GLY A 74 5.29 -7.13 -27.50
N PRO A 75 5.52 -7.16 -28.82
CA PRO A 75 6.82 -7.50 -29.38
C PRO A 75 7.91 -6.56 -28.85
N VAL A 76 9.04 -7.14 -28.46
CA VAL A 76 10.27 -6.40 -28.16
C VAL A 76 10.83 -5.93 -29.50
N GLY A 77 10.74 -4.62 -29.76
CA GLY A 77 11.34 -3.96 -30.93
C GLY A 77 12.79 -3.60 -30.68
#